data_AF-A0A8R7V7R3-F1
#
_entry.id   AF-A0A8R7V7R3-F1
#
_cell.length_a   1.000
_cell.length_b   1.000
_cell.length_c   1.000
_cell.angle_alpha   90.00
_cell.angle_beta   90.00
_cell.angle_gamma   90.00
#
_symmetry.space_group_name_H-M   'P 1'
#
loop_
_entity.id
_entity.type
_entity.pdbx_description
1 polymer ?
#
loop_
_entity_poly.entity_id
_entity_poly.type
_entity_poly.pdbx_seq_one_letter_code
_entity_poly.pdbx_strand_id
1 'polypeptide(L)'
;MVKYSRDPSNPTKSAKACGKDLRVHFKNTRETAFALRRMPLGKAKRYLEDVLAHKQAIPFRRYCRGVGRTAQVKNRQPNGQGRWPAKSAQFVLDLLKNAESNAEVKGLDVDNLYISHIQVNQAQKQRRRTYRAHGRINPYMSNPCHIELILSEKEEPVKKEVCSFYAFVLVTAYLELVNLSNISNFKILKIHLLISPTSITLPCCLFLCA
;
A
#
# COMPACT_ATOMS: atom_id res chain seq x y z
N MET A 1 4.09 -24.96 -1.38
CA MET A 1 3.71 -23.56 -1.73
C MET A 1 4.97 -22.70 -1.77
N VAL A 2 5.16 -21.82 -2.76
CA VAL A 2 6.32 -20.89 -2.73
C VAL A 2 6.03 -19.79 -1.71
N LYS A 3 6.99 -19.57 -0.81
CA LYS A 3 6.89 -18.54 0.23
C LYS A 3 6.93 -17.16 -0.42
N TYR A 4 5.99 -16.30 -0.04
CA TYR A 4 6.00 -14.89 -0.43
C TYR A 4 7.08 -14.15 0.35
N SER A 5 7.63 -13.09 -0.25
CA SER A 5 8.63 -12.25 0.40
C SER A 5 8.08 -11.52 1.63
N ARG A 6 6.79 -11.15 1.60
CA ARG A 6 6.13 -10.42 2.69
C ARG A 6 4.78 -11.06 3.01
N ASP A 7 4.48 -11.16 4.30
CA ASP A 7 3.16 -11.58 4.76
C ASP A 7 2.20 -10.38 4.84
N PRO A 8 0.92 -10.57 4.51
CA PRO A 8 -0.09 -9.53 4.63
C PRO A 8 -0.32 -9.20 6.10
N SER A 9 -0.63 -7.94 6.40
CA SER A 9 -0.96 -7.52 7.78
C SER A 9 -2.13 -8.32 8.34
N ASN A 10 -3.18 -8.47 7.53
CA ASN A 10 -4.36 -9.27 7.85
C ASN A 10 -4.54 -10.33 6.76
N PRO A 11 -4.33 -11.63 7.04
CA PRO A 11 -4.40 -12.68 6.02
C PRO A 11 -5.82 -12.84 5.47
N THR A 12 -6.84 -12.68 6.30
CA THR A 12 -8.25 -12.78 5.93
C THR A 12 -8.66 -11.67 4.94
N LYS A 13 -8.24 -10.43 5.20
CA LYS A 13 -8.57 -9.25 4.38
C LYS A 13 -7.58 -9.00 3.23
N SER A 14 -6.96 -10.08 2.72
CA SER A 14 -5.94 -9.95 1.68
C SER A 14 -6.08 -11.02 0.61
N ALA A 15 -5.81 -10.64 -0.63
CA ALA A 15 -5.69 -11.56 -1.76
C ALA A 15 -4.24 -11.63 -2.23
N LYS A 16 -3.76 -12.83 -2.57
CA LYS A 16 -2.39 -13.05 -3.05
C LYS A 16 -2.46 -13.55 -4.49
N ALA A 17 -1.56 -13.07 -5.34
CA ALA A 17 -1.37 -13.56 -6.70
C ALA A 17 0.13 -13.66 -7.01
N CYS A 18 0.53 -14.62 -7.84
CA CYS A 18 1.92 -14.79 -8.24
C CYS A 18 2.00 -15.24 -9.70
N GLY A 19 2.92 -14.64 -10.46
CA GLY A 19 3.33 -15.10 -11.78
C GLY A 19 4.77 -15.63 -11.70
N LYS A 20 4.99 -16.88 -12.12
CA LYS A 20 6.33 -17.50 -12.11
C LYS A 20 6.87 -17.66 -13.52
N ASP A 21 8.20 -17.50 -13.65
CA ASP A 21 8.95 -17.69 -14.89
C ASP A 21 8.34 -16.95 -16.10
N LEU A 22 7.95 -15.70 -15.87
CA LEU A 22 7.34 -14.89 -16.91
C LEU A 22 8.40 -14.49 -17.92
N ARG A 23 8.13 -14.75 -19.21
CA ARG A 23 8.99 -14.38 -20.34
C ARG A 23 8.87 -12.90 -20.72
N VAL A 24 9.07 -12.02 -19.73
CA VAL A 24 9.14 -10.57 -19.89
C VAL A 24 10.47 -10.04 -19.36
N HIS A 25 10.88 -8.85 -19.80
CA HIS A 25 12.16 -8.30 -19.38
C HIS A 25 12.08 -7.75 -17.95
N PHE A 26 12.81 -8.38 -17.02
CA PHE A 26 12.82 -8.04 -15.60
C PHE A 26 12.89 -6.53 -15.30
N LYS A 27 13.81 -5.80 -15.95
CA LYS A 27 14.03 -4.38 -15.66
C LYS A 27 12.79 -3.53 -15.98
N ASN A 28 12.09 -3.85 -17.07
CA ASN A 28 10.90 -3.08 -17.47
C ASN A 28 9.76 -3.38 -16.51
N THR A 29 9.54 -4.66 -16.23
CA THR A 29 8.51 -5.12 -15.31
C THR A 29 8.71 -4.56 -13.90
N ARG A 30 9.95 -4.45 -13.41
CA ARG A 30 10.27 -3.83 -12.12
C ARG A 30 9.83 -2.37 -12.06
N GLU A 31 10.10 -1.57 -13.09
CA GLU A 31 9.67 -0.17 -13.11
C GLU A 31 8.14 -0.06 -13.21
N THR A 32 7.49 -0.94 -14.01
CA THR A 32 6.02 -0.99 -14.07
C THR A 32 5.38 -1.32 -12.74
N ALA A 33 5.89 -2.35 -12.04
CA ALA A 33 5.38 -2.78 -10.76
C ALA A 33 5.57 -1.70 -9.69
N PHE A 34 6.73 -1.04 -9.68
CA PHE A 34 7.00 0.04 -8.74
C PHE A 34 6.03 1.22 -8.91
N ALA A 35 5.61 1.53 -10.15
CA ALA A 35 4.64 2.58 -10.42
C ALA A 35 3.23 2.26 -9.90
N LEU A 36 2.84 0.98 -9.82
CA LEU A 36 1.51 0.55 -9.37
C LEU A 36 1.39 0.41 -7.84
N ARG A 37 2.52 0.41 -7.12
CA ARG A 37 2.55 0.21 -5.69
C ARG A 37 1.71 1.28 -4.97
N ARG A 38 0.85 0.86 -4.03
CA ARG A 38 -0.09 1.71 -3.27
C ARG A 38 -1.21 2.36 -4.09
N MET A 39 -1.46 1.93 -5.32
CA MET A 39 -2.64 2.37 -6.06
C MET A 39 -3.87 1.53 -5.70
N PRO A 40 -5.09 2.12 -5.75
CA PRO A 40 -6.32 1.34 -5.73
C PRO A 40 -6.44 0.51 -7.01
N LEU A 41 -7.12 -0.64 -6.92
CA LEU A 41 -7.15 -1.64 -7.98
C LEU A 41 -7.74 -1.11 -9.30
N GLY A 42 -8.88 -0.41 -9.23
CA GLY A 42 -9.52 0.17 -10.41
C GLY A 42 -8.63 1.20 -11.13
N LYS A 43 -7.93 2.05 -10.39
CA LYS A 43 -6.99 3.02 -10.95
C LYS A 43 -5.77 2.34 -11.59
N ALA A 44 -5.28 1.27 -10.97
CA ALA A 44 -4.13 0.51 -11.49
C ALA A 44 -4.44 -0.12 -12.85
N LYS A 45 -5.63 -0.71 -13.03
CA LYS A 45 -6.07 -1.26 -14.32
C LYS A 45 -6.16 -0.20 -15.41
N ARG A 46 -6.91 0.88 -15.14
CA ARG A 46 -7.04 2.02 -16.08
C ARG A 46 -5.69 2.59 -16.48
N TYR A 47 -4.76 2.69 -15.52
CA TYR A 47 -3.42 3.18 -15.79
C TYR A 47 -2.63 2.27 -16.74
N LEU A 48 -2.74 0.95 -16.60
CA LEU A 48 -2.08 0.00 -17.51
C LEU A 48 -2.70 0.01 -18.90
N GLU A 49 -4.02 0.15 -19.02
CA GLU A 49 -4.71 0.31 -20.30
C GLU A 49 -4.27 1.59 -21.02
N ASP A 50 -4.15 2.71 -20.30
CA ASP A 50 -3.61 3.96 -20.82
C ASP A 50 -2.15 3.84 -21.29
N VAL A 51 -1.34 3.00 -20.62
CA VAL A 51 0.04 2.72 -21.05
C VAL A 51 0.06 1.94 -22.36
N LEU A 52 -0.86 0.97 -22.54
CA LEU A 52 -0.99 0.24 -23.81
C LEU A 52 -1.46 1.15 -24.94
N ALA A 53 -2.34 2.10 -24.64
CA ALA A 53 -2.78 3.15 -25.56
C ALA A 53 -1.76 4.30 -25.73
N HIS A 54 -0.60 4.24 -25.08
CA HIS A 54 0.45 5.27 -25.10
C HIS A 54 0.02 6.66 -24.59
N LYS A 55 -1.13 6.76 -23.91
CA LYS A 55 -1.63 8.01 -23.31
C LYS A 55 -0.84 8.42 -22.08
N GLN A 56 -0.37 7.44 -21.31
CA GLN A 56 0.44 7.67 -20.12
C GLN A 56 1.69 6.81 -20.11
N ALA A 57 2.84 7.41 -19.77
CA ALA A 57 4.12 6.71 -19.71
C ALA A 57 4.45 6.22 -18.29
N ILE A 58 5.16 5.10 -18.23
CA ILE A 58 5.69 4.57 -16.98
C ILE A 58 7.02 5.26 -16.67
N PRO A 59 7.19 5.84 -15.47
CA PRO A 59 8.45 6.44 -15.04
C PRO A 59 9.54 5.38 -14.85
N PHE A 60 10.72 5.60 -15.44
CA PHE A 60 11.89 4.74 -15.21
C PHE A 60 12.82 5.42 -14.20
N ARG A 61 12.92 4.83 -12.99
CA ARG A 61 13.69 5.41 -11.88
C ARG A 61 15.08 4.79 -11.73
N ARG A 62 15.16 3.46 -11.63
CA ARG A 62 16.43 2.77 -11.37
C ARG A 62 17.15 2.40 -12.66
N TYR A 63 16.43 1.83 -13.61
CA TYR A 63 17.00 1.37 -14.88
C TYR A 63 16.78 2.39 -16.01
N CYS A 64 17.34 3.58 -15.86
CA CYS A 64 17.06 4.74 -16.74
C CYS A 64 18.22 5.14 -17.68
N ARG A 65 19.34 4.41 -17.68
CA ARG A 65 20.48 4.70 -18.57
C ARG A 65 20.08 4.48 -20.03
N GLY A 66 20.13 5.53 -20.85
CA GLY A 66 19.74 5.50 -22.27
C GLY A 66 18.23 5.56 -22.53
N VAL A 67 17.42 5.93 -21.53
CA VAL A 67 15.97 6.11 -21.70
C VAL A 67 15.68 7.57 -22.08
N GLY A 68 14.88 7.75 -23.14
CA GLY A 68 14.42 9.06 -23.61
C GLY A 68 13.57 9.80 -22.57
N ARG A 69 13.50 11.13 -22.72
CA ARG A 69 12.66 11.99 -21.87
C ARG A 69 11.28 12.16 -22.52
N THR A 70 10.24 12.27 -21.69
CA THR A 70 8.85 12.42 -22.16
C THR A 70 8.10 13.37 -21.24
N ALA A 71 7.33 14.30 -21.82
CA ALA A 71 6.55 15.29 -21.08
C ALA A 71 5.52 14.64 -20.12
N GLN A 72 4.95 13.49 -20.49
CA GLN A 72 3.97 12.74 -19.70
C GLN A 72 4.48 12.36 -18.30
N VAL A 73 5.79 12.23 -18.10
CA VAL A 73 6.38 11.80 -16.82
C VAL A 73 6.74 12.98 -15.92
N LYS A 74 6.61 14.23 -16.40
CA LYS A 74 7.00 15.44 -15.67
C LYS A 74 6.39 15.51 -14.26
N ASN A 75 5.12 15.12 -14.11
CA ASN A 75 4.42 15.16 -12.83
C ASN A 75 4.80 14.01 -11.87
N ARG A 76 5.44 12.94 -12.37
CA ARG A 76 5.73 11.72 -11.61
C ARG A 76 7.20 11.56 -11.23
N GLN A 77 8.11 12.24 -11.94
CA GLN A 77 9.55 12.14 -11.70
C GLN A 77 10.30 13.37 -12.23
N PRO A 78 11.27 13.91 -11.45
CA PRO A 78 12.03 15.10 -11.84
C PRO A 78 12.89 14.90 -13.10
N ASN A 79 13.46 13.70 -13.30
CA ASN A 79 14.33 13.43 -14.46
C ASN A 79 13.57 13.38 -15.80
N GLY A 80 12.23 13.28 -15.77
CA GLY A 80 11.39 13.25 -16.96
C GLY A 80 11.56 12.02 -17.87
N GLN A 81 12.18 10.93 -17.39
CA GLN A 81 12.44 9.73 -18.20
C GLN A 81 11.33 8.69 -18.07
N GLY A 82 10.83 8.17 -19.20
CA GLY A 82 9.77 7.18 -19.22
C GLY A 82 9.66 6.39 -20.52
N ARG A 83 8.93 5.26 -20.47
CA ARG A 83 8.62 4.43 -21.64
C ARG A 83 7.24 3.77 -21.50
N TRP A 84 6.78 3.14 -22.57
CA TRP A 84 5.57 2.32 -22.63
C TRP A 84 5.92 0.84 -22.85
N PRO A 85 6.26 0.08 -21.80
CA PRO A 85 6.59 -1.34 -21.94
C PRO A 85 5.32 -2.19 -22.11
N ALA A 86 4.81 -2.27 -23.35
CA ALA A 86 3.54 -2.94 -23.67
C ALA A 86 3.47 -4.40 -23.16
N LYS A 87 4.49 -5.21 -23.42
CA LYS A 87 4.53 -6.61 -22.98
C LYS A 87 4.44 -6.72 -21.45
N SER A 88 5.23 -5.95 -20.72
CA SER A 88 5.20 -5.98 -19.24
C SER A 88 3.85 -5.51 -18.71
N ALA A 89 3.24 -4.48 -19.32
CA ALA A 89 1.94 -3.96 -18.90
C ALA A 89 0.82 -5.00 -19.08
N GLN A 90 0.80 -5.74 -20.19
CA GLN A 90 -0.17 -6.82 -20.43
C GLN A 90 -0.09 -7.90 -19.35
N PHE A 91 1.11 -8.45 -19.11
CA PHE A 91 1.29 -9.50 -18.09
C PHE A 91 0.91 -9.04 -16.67
N VAL A 92 1.16 -7.77 -16.34
CA VAL A 92 0.77 -7.24 -15.02
C VAL A 92 -0.74 -7.01 -14.94
N LEU A 93 -1.38 -6.60 -16.03
CA LEU A 93 -2.83 -6.46 -16.11
C LEU A 93 -3.54 -7.81 -15.94
N ASP A 94 -3.03 -8.86 -16.57
CA ASP A 94 -3.54 -10.22 -16.42
C ASP A 94 -3.39 -10.73 -14.97
N LEU A 95 -2.26 -10.41 -14.31
CA LEU A 95 -2.06 -10.72 -12.90
C LEU A 95 -3.02 -9.97 -11.98
N LEU A 96 -3.36 -8.71 -12.30
CA LEU A 96 -4.34 -7.95 -11.52
C LEU A 96 -5.75 -8.50 -11.67
N LYS A 97 -6.15 -8.94 -12.87
CA LYS A 97 -7.43 -9.63 -13.11
C LYS A 97 -7.51 -10.93 -12.32
N ASN A 98 -6.44 -11.74 -12.33
CA ASN A 98 -6.37 -12.93 -11.51
C ASN A 98 -6.44 -12.61 -10.00
N ALA A 99 -5.77 -11.55 -9.56
CA ALA A 99 -5.81 -11.14 -8.15
C ALA A 99 -7.21 -10.67 -7.71
N GLU A 100 -7.97 -10.03 -8.60
CA GLU A 100 -9.36 -9.66 -8.39
C GLU A 100 -10.27 -10.90 -8.27
N SER A 101 -10.17 -11.86 -9.18
CA SER A 101 -10.95 -13.11 -9.08
C SER A 101 -10.65 -13.86 -7.77
N ASN A 102 -9.40 -13.83 -7.30
CA ASN A 102 -9.04 -14.39 -5.99
C ASN A 102 -9.63 -13.61 -4.81
N ALA A 103 -9.86 -12.30 -4.96
CA ALA A 103 -10.49 -11.47 -3.93
C ALA A 103 -12.00 -11.70 -3.88
N GLU A 104 -12.65 -11.85 -5.04
CA GLU A 104 -14.06 -12.20 -5.16
C GLU A 104 -14.36 -13.55 -4.51
N VAL A 105 -13.52 -14.57 -4.76
CA VAL A 105 -13.64 -15.88 -4.11
C VAL A 105 -13.52 -15.80 -2.59
N LYS A 106 -12.78 -14.81 -2.08
CA LYS A 106 -12.65 -14.55 -0.63
C LYS A 106 -13.79 -13.70 -0.07
N GLY A 107 -14.70 -13.19 -0.89
CA GLY A 107 -15.78 -12.29 -0.49
C GLY A 107 -15.28 -10.90 -0.05
N LEU A 108 -14.13 -10.46 -0.56
CA LEU A 108 -13.62 -9.11 -0.31
C LEU A 108 -14.27 -8.11 -1.26
N ASP A 109 -14.51 -6.89 -0.79
CA ASP A 109 -15.04 -5.83 -1.63
C ASP A 109 -13.98 -5.30 -2.60
N VAL A 110 -14.22 -5.46 -3.91
CA VAL A 110 -13.27 -5.20 -4.99
C VAL A 110 -12.93 -3.71 -5.12
N ASP A 111 -13.88 -2.83 -4.81
CA ASP A 111 -13.72 -1.39 -5.00
C ASP A 111 -12.79 -0.77 -3.96
N ASN A 112 -12.80 -1.31 -2.75
CA ASN A 112 -11.97 -0.87 -1.62
C ASN A 112 -10.58 -1.54 -1.56
N LEU A 113 -10.24 -2.38 -2.54
CA LEU A 113 -8.92 -3.01 -2.63
C LEU A 113 -7.85 -2.04 -3.16
N TYR A 114 -6.68 -2.15 -2.53
CA TYR A 114 -5.47 -1.51 -3.02
C TYR A 114 -4.29 -2.46 -3.05
N ILE A 115 -3.29 -2.12 -3.87
CA ILE A 115 -2.06 -2.89 -4.01
C ILE A 115 -1.14 -2.56 -2.82
N SER A 116 -1.12 -3.44 -1.81
CA SER A 116 -0.33 -3.24 -0.60
C SER A 116 1.15 -3.58 -0.83
N HIS A 117 1.41 -4.70 -1.50
CA HIS A 117 2.75 -5.14 -1.84
C HIS A 117 2.82 -5.65 -3.27
N ILE A 118 3.86 -5.22 -3.98
CA ILE A 118 4.20 -5.75 -5.29
C ILE A 118 5.71 -5.88 -5.38
N GLN A 119 6.16 -7.05 -5.80
CA GLN A 119 7.57 -7.37 -5.90
C GLN A 119 7.83 -8.12 -7.20
N VAL A 120 8.97 -7.81 -7.82
CA VAL A 120 9.45 -8.47 -9.02
C VAL A 120 10.84 -8.99 -8.73
N ASN A 121 11.02 -10.29 -8.86
CA ASN A 121 12.29 -11.00 -8.66
C ASN A 121 12.83 -11.50 -10.01
N GLN A 122 14.14 -11.65 -10.12
CA GLN A 122 14.75 -12.23 -11.32
C GLN A 122 14.52 -13.74 -11.35
N ALA A 123 14.22 -14.28 -12.53
CA ALA A 123 14.13 -15.71 -12.78
C ALA A 123 15.40 -16.23 -13.47
N GLN A 124 15.51 -17.54 -13.63
CA GLN A 124 16.65 -18.17 -14.30
C GLN A 124 16.78 -17.67 -15.76
N LYS A 125 17.99 -17.24 -16.14
CA LYS A 125 18.25 -16.71 -17.48
C LYS A 125 18.31 -17.84 -18.52
N GLN A 126 17.59 -17.69 -19.62
CA GLN A 126 17.74 -18.60 -20.77
C GLN A 126 18.91 -18.15 -21.63
N ARG A 127 19.79 -19.07 -22.00
CA ARG A 127 21.01 -18.78 -22.78
C ARG A 127 20.83 -19.18 -24.24
N ARG A 128 21.10 -18.26 -25.16
CA ARG A 128 21.28 -18.50 -26.61
C ARG A 128 22.70 -18.10 -27.00
N ARG A 129 23.14 -18.48 -28.20
CA ARG A 129 24.45 -18.11 -28.75
C ARG A 129 24.31 -16.94 -29.73
N THR A 130 25.31 -16.08 -29.80
CA THR A 130 25.44 -15.05 -30.83
C THR A 130 26.87 -15.03 -31.34
N TYR A 131 27.00 -15.14 -32.66
CA TYR A 131 28.29 -15.04 -33.36
C TYR A 131 28.71 -13.57 -33.48
N ARG A 132 29.98 -13.31 -33.23
CA ARG A 132 30.62 -11.99 -33.31
C ARG A 132 31.80 -12.06 -34.28
N ALA A 133 32.41 -10.91 -34.53
CA ALA A 133 33.58 -10.78 -35.39
C ALA A 133 34.69 -11.78 -35.00
N HIS A 134 35.46 -12.21 -36.00
CA HIS A 134 36.58 -13.15 -35.87
C HIS A 134 36.20 -14.49 -35.20
N GLY A 135 35.00 -15.02 -35.46
CA GLY A 135 34.58 -16.33 -34.96
C GLY A 135 34.25 -16.39 -33.46
N ARG A 136 34.19 -15.26 -32.76
CA ARG A 136 33.89 -15.21 -31.32
C ARG A 136 32.43 -15.57 -31.05
N ILE A 137 32.18 -16.45 -30.08
CA ILE A 137 30.83 -16.85 -29.63
C ILE A 137 30.54 -16.23 -28.27
N ASN A 138 29.54 -15.35 -28.20
CA ASN A 138 29.08 -14.76 -26.95
C ASN A 138 27.67 -15.26 -26.58
N PRO A 139 27.30 -15.26 -25.28
CA PRO A 139 25.96 -15.60 -24.85
C PRO A 139 24.98 -14.44 -25.09
N TYR A 140 23.80 -14.76 -25.62
CA TYR A 140 22.64 -13.86 -25.69
C TYR A 140 21.57 -14.39 -24.74
N MET A 141 21.43 -13.72 -23.59
CA MET A 141 20.61 -14.21 -22.49
C MET A 141 19.29 -13.45 -22.39
N SER A 142 18.20 -14.17 -22.09
CA SER A 142 16.96 -13.55 -21.63
C SER A 142 17.02 -13.26 -20.13
N ASN A 143 16.23 -12.27 -19.68
CA ASN A 143 16.09 -11.92 -18.26
C ASN A 143 14.62 -12.03 -17.84
N PRO A 144 14.08 -13.25 -17.64
CA PRO A 144 12.72 -13.47 -17.17
C PRO A 144 12.53 -13.04 -15.72
N CYS A 145 11.28 -13.01 -15.25
CA CYS A 145 10.97 -12.58 -13.88
C CYS A 145 9.87 -13.39 -13.19
N HIS A 146 9.90 -13.39 -11.87
CA HIS A 146 8.81 -13.77 -10.99
C HIS A 146 8.13 -12.50 -10.47
N ILE A 147 6.80 -12.48 -10.40
CA ILE A 147 6.03 -11.36 -9.85
C ILE A 147 5.21 -11.89 -8.68
N GLU A 148 5.26 -11.18 -7.57
CA GLU A 148 4.45 -11.42 -6.38
C GLU A 148 3.60 -10.20 -6.12
N LEU A 149 2.31 -10.41 -5.88
CA LEU A 149 1.34 -9.36 -5.65
C LEU A 149 0.44 -9.70 -4.46
N ILE A 150 0.22 -8.71 -3.61
CA ILE A 150 -0.68 -8.78 -2.46
C ILE A 150 -1.62 -7.58 -2.54
N LEU A 151 -2.91 -7.87 -2.54
CA LEU A 151 -3.98 -6.90 -2.38
C LEU A 151 -4.41 -6.91 -0.93
N SER A 152 -4.76 -5.75 -0.41
CA SER A 152 -5.35 -5.61 0.91
C SER A 152 -6.52 -4.64 0.83
N GLU A 153 -7.51 -4.89 1.66
CA GLU A 153 -8.63 -3.97 1.84
C GLU A 153 -8.17 -2.75 2.62
N LYS A 154 -8.66 -1.57 2.24
CA LYS A 154 -8.39 -0.35 2.98
C LYS A 154 -9.31 -0.28 4.20
N GLU A 155 -8.72 -0.24 5.38
CA GLU A 155 -9.48 0.02 6.60
C GLU A 155 -9.89 1.49 6.62
N GLU A 156 -11.19 1.76 6.77
CA GLU A 156 -11.66 3.11 7.02
C GLU A 156 -11.16 3.54 8.40
N PRO A 157 -10.45 4.69 8.50
CA PRO A 157 -10.01 5.17 9.79
C PRO A 157 -11.25 5.58 10.59
N VAL A 158 -11.59 4.79 11.60
CA VAL A 158 -12.59 5.19 12.62
C VAL A 158 -12.11 6.50 13.20
N LYS A 159 -12.94 7.55 13.12
CA LYS A 159 -12.66 8.84 13.72
C LYS A 159 -12.43 8.58 15.21
N LYS A 160 -11.17 8.70 15.66
CA LYS A 160 -10.89 8.75 17.09
C LYS A 160 -11.59 9.98 17.61
N GLU A 161 -12.54 9.78 18.51
CA GLU A 161 -13.19 10.90 19.17
C GLU A 161 -12.11 11.72 19.87
N VAL A 162 -12.11 13.03 19.63
CA VAL A 162 -11.23 13.94 20.34
C VAL A 162 -11.68 13.88 21.79
N CYS A 163 -10.91 13.21 22.65
CA CYS A 163 -11.12 13.28 24.09
C CYS A 163 -10.85 14.73 24.47
N SER A 164 -11.90 15.54 24.50
CA SER A 164 -11.84 16.95 24.80
C SER A 164 -11.48 17.09 26.27
N PHE A 165 -10.18 17.12 26.56
CA PHE A 165 -9.62 17.39 27.89
C PHE A 165 -10.15 18.72 28.48
N TYR A 166 -10.65 19.62 27.63
CA TYR A 166 -11.26 20.89 28.01
C TYR A 166 -12.62 20.75 28.72
N ALA A 167 -13.33 19.62 28.57
CA ALA A 167 -14.60 19.41 29.28
C ALA A 167 -14.38 19.15 30.78
N PHE A 168 -13.29 18.47 31.16
CA PHE A 168 -13.02 18.15 32.56
C PHE A 168 -12.57 19.40 33.35
N VAL A 169 -11.73 20.25 32.74
CA VAL A 169 -11.21 21.47 33.39
C VAL A 169 -12.31 22.52 33.60
N LEU A 170 -13.25 22.65 32.66
CA LEU A 170 -14.37 23.59 32.81
C LEU A 170 -15.37 23.13 33.88
N VAL A 171 -15.61 21.82 34.03
CA VAL A 171 -16.50 21.30 35.08
C VAL A 171 -15.86 21.42 36.46
N THR A 172 -14.55 21.20 36.62
CA THR A 172 -13.87 21.39 37.92
C THR A 172 -13.76 22.87 38.30
N ALA A 173 -13.51 23.77 37.35
CA ALA A 173 -13.45 25.22 37.62
C ALA A 173 -14.82 25.79 38.04
N TYR A 174 -15.93 25.27 37.51
CA TYR A 174 -17.28 25.68 37.92
C TYR A 174 -17.62 25.19 39.34
N LEU A 175 -17.15 24.00 39.73
CA LEU A 175 -17.35 23.44 41.08
C LEU A 175 -16.49 24.15 42.16
N GLU A 176 -15.32 24.69 41.80
CA GLU A 176 -14.51 25.52 42.72
C GLU A 176 -15.07 26.93 42.87
N LEU A 177 -15.65 27.53 41.82
CA LEU A 177 -16.26 28.86 41.91
C LEU A 177 -17.59 28.87 42.70
N VAL A 178 -18.37 27.79 42.67
CA VAL A 178 -19.62 27.70 43.46
C VAL A 178 -19.35 27.46 44.96
N ASN A 179 -18.17 26.94 45.34
CA ASN A 179 -17.81 26.72 46.75
C ASN A 179 -17.30 27.98 47.50
N LEU A 180 -17.23 29.14 46.84
CA LEU A 180 -16.72 30.39 47.43
C LEU A 180 -17.78 31.47 47.65
N SER A 181 -19.07 31.18 47.43
CA SER A 181 -20.14 32.10 47.82
C SER A 181 -21.29 31.38 48.51
N ASN A 182 -21.40 31.65 49.81
CA ASN A 182 -22.56 31.44 50.68
C ASN A 182 -22.64 30.13 51.46
N ILE A 183 -21.96 30.18 52.60
CA ILE A 183 -22.49 29.72 53.88
C ILE A 183 -23.88 30.34 54.06
N SER A 184 -24.95 29.57 53.85
CA SER A 184 -26.15 29.54 54.70
C SER A 184 -27.29 28.81 53.99
N ASN A 185 -27.75 27.71 54.63
CA ASN A 185 -29.06 27.08 54.50
C ASN A 185 -29.57 26.80 53.07
N PHE A 186 -29.71 25.53 52.68
CA PHE A 186 -31.02 24.93 52.41
C PHE A 186 -30.89 23.46 51.96
N LYS A 187 -31.85 22.69 52.44
CA LYS A 187 -32.23 21.32 52.11
C LYS A 187 -32.73 21.28 50.64
N ILE A 188 -32.56 20.14 49.93
CA ILE A 188 -33.47 19.54 48.91
C ILE A 188 -32.89 19.20 47.50
N LEU A 189 -33.16 17.94 47.10
CA LEU A 189 -33.26 17.26 45.78
C LEU A 189 -32.02 16.89 44.91
N LYS A 190 -31.58 15.63 45.10
CA LYS A 190 -31.69 14.49 44.14
C LYS A 190 -31.57 14.83 42.62
N ILE A 191 -30.39 14.59 42.04
CA ILE A 191 -30.25 14.15 40.64
C ILE A 191 -29.34 12.92 40.61
N HIS A 192 -29.91 11.82 40.18
CA HIS A 192 -29.31 10.50 40.04
C HIS A 192 -28.43 10.50 38.78
N LEU A 193 -27.11 10.42 38.92
CA LEU A 193 -26.22 10.05 37.83
C LEU A 193 -25.44 8.82 38.29
N LEU A 194 -25.99 7.66 37.94
CA LEU A 194 -25.30 6.38 38.00
C LEU A 194 -24.15 6.41 37.00
N ILE A 195 -22.94 6.62 37.49
CA ILE A 195 -21.72 6.19 36.80
C ILE A 195 -20.96 5.32 37.81
N SER A 196 -21.19 4.01 37.71
CA SER A 196 -20.46 2.97 38.41
C SER A 196 -19.00 2.91 37.91
N PRO A 197 -17.98 3.04 38.78
CA PRO A 197 -16.60 2.79 38.41
C PRO A 197 -16.25 1.35 38.78
N THR A 198 -16.35 0.42 37.83
CA THR A 198 -15.65 -0.87 37.96
C THR A 198 -14.92 -1.20 36.66
N SER A 199 -13.64 -1.54 36.81
CA SER A 199 -12.69 -2.07 35.81
C SER A 199 -11.96 -1.06 34.90
N ILE A 200 -10.97 -0.35 35.46
CA ILE A 200 -9.73 -0.02 34.73
C ILE A 200 -8.55 -0.43 35.62
N THR A 201 -8.11 -1.67 35.45
CA THR A 201 -6.77 -2.11 35.85
C THR A 201 -5.78 -1.68 34.76
N LEU A 202 -5.13 -0.54 34.95
CA LEU A 202 -3.87 -0.19 34.30
C LEU A 202 -2.74 -0.56 35.27
N PRO A 203 -1.77 -1.41 34.91
CA PRO A 203 -0.58 -1.55 35.72
C PRO A 203 0.32 -0.33 35.50
N CYS A 204 0.49 0.43 36.58
CA CYS A 204 1.69 1.21 36.84
C CYS A 204 2.92 0.30 36.72
N CYS A 205 3.76 0.52 35.72
CA CYS A 205 5.19 0.26 35.85
C CYS A 205 5.92 1.56 35.58
N LEU A 206 6.19 2.25 36.67
CA LEU A 206 7.34 3.11 36.87
C LEU A 206 8.57 2.54 36.15
N PHE A 207 9.26 3.35 35.36
CA PHE A 207 10.71 3.37 35.42
C PHE A 207 11.19 4.82 35.35
N LEU A 208 12.00 5.13 36.35
CA LEU A 208 12.48 6.41 36.82
C LEU A 208 13.21 7.27 35.78
N CYS A 209 13.19 8.56 36.09
CA CYS A 209 14.18 9.58 35.75
C CYS A 209 15.64 9.10 35.73
N ALA A 210 16.33 9.37 34.63
CA ALA A 210 17.62 10.07 34.54
C ALA A 210 17.83 10.50 33.08
#